data_AF-A0A6P6A3I5-F1
#
_entry.id   AF-A0A6P6A3I5-F1
#
_cell.length_a   1.000
_cell.length_b   1.000
_cell.length_c   1.000
_cell.angle_alpha   90.00
_cell.angle_beta   90.00
_cell.angle_gamma   90.00
#
_symmetry.space_group_name_H-M   'P 1'
#
loop_
_entity.id
_entity.type
_entity.pdbx_description
1 polymer ?
#
loop_
_entity_poly.entity_id
_entity_poly.type
_entity_poly.pdbx_seq_one_letter_code
_entity_poly.pdbx_strand_id
1 'polypeptide(L)'
;MAVSFDGNVLAAKSLARFGVTHMFGVVGIPVTSLANRAVQFGVRFIAFHNEQSAGYAASVYGYLTGCPGLLLTVSGPGCVHGLAGLSNAMINTWPMVMVSGSSDQKDSGRGDFQELDQIEAVKPFSKFSVKAKDIKEIPNCVARVLDHAVSGRPGGCYLDLPTDVLHQTITESEAENLLAEAEKARIFEESIVPANTEIEKAVALLRKAERPLIVFGKGAGYGRAEGELRKLVEKTGIPFLPTPMGKGLVNDDHELAASAARSLAIGKCDVALVVGARLNWLLHFGESPKWDKDVKFILVDVCGEEIKLRKPHLGLVGDAKKVLEMINKEIKDDPFCLGKSHPWVEAVSKKVKDNVSRMEAQLAKDVVPFNFLTPMRIIRDAILGLGSPAPVVVSEGANTMDVGRSVLVQTEPRTRLDAGTWGTMGVGLGYCIAAAVANPKRLVVAVEGDSAFGFSAMEVESLTMVVYMVETGGALKKLLALSKMILPPLPLFLVLLITL
;
A
#
# COMPACT_ATOMS: atom_id res chain seq x y z
N MET A 1 -14.84 -34.48 -30.71
CA MET A 1 -14.88 -33.02 -30.93
C MET A 1 -13.53 -32.48 -30.51
N ALA A 2 -12.91 -31.60 -31.30
CA ALA A 2 -11.69 -30.92 -30.85
C ALA A 2 -12.03 -30.15 -29.56
N VAL A 3 -11.20 -30.28 -28.52
CA VAL A 3 -11.36 -29.50 -27.29
C VAL A 3 -11.13 -28.03 -27.65
N SER A 4 -12.14 -27.17 -27.41
CA SER A 4 -12.07 -25.74 -27.66
C SER A 4 -12.00 -24.97 -26.35
N PHE A 5 -11.26 -23.86 -26.35
CA PHE A 5 -11.22 -22.90 -25.26
C PHE A 5 -12.13 -21.73 -25.60
N ASP A 6 -12.95 -21.30 -24.63
CA ASP A 6 -13.65 -20.03 -24.72
C ASP A 6 -12.80 -18.88 -24.15
N GLY A 7 -13.28 -17.65 -24.32
CA GLY A 7 -12.60 -16.46 -23.80
C GLY A 7 -12.46 -16.46 -22.27
N ASN A 8 -13.42 -17.04 -21.53
CA ASN A 8 -13.32 -17.19 -20.08
C ASN A 8 -12.13 -18.07 -19.67
N VAL A 9 -11.97 -19.23 -20.32
CA VAL A 9 -10.83 -20.14 -20.09
C VAL A 9 -9.52 -19.46 -20.45
N LEU A 10 -9.45 -18.79 -21.61
CA LEU A 10 -8.23 -18.14 -22.07
C LEU A 10 -7.80 -16.99 -21.15
N ALA A 11 -8.74 -16.15 -20.71
CA ALA A 11 -8.47 -15.07 -19.77
C ALA A 11 -8.01 -15.59 -18.41
N ALA A 12 -8.71 -16.58 -17.85
CA ALA A 12 -8.33 -17.21 -16.58
C ALA A 12 -6.93 -17.85 -16.65
N LYS A 13 -6.64 -18.59 -17.72
CA LYS A 13 -5.35 -19.23 -17.93
C LYS A 13 -4.22 -18.20 -18.13
N SER A 14 -4.49 -17.10 -18.84
CA SER A 14 -3.54 -15.99 -19.00
C SER A 14 -3.19 -15.37 -17.64
N LEU A 15 -4.19 -15.05 -16.82
CA LEU A 15 -3.99 -14.46 -15.49
C LEU A 15 -3.14 -15.39 -14.61
N ALA A 16 -3.50 -16.67 -14.51
CA ALA A 16 -2.76 -17.65 -13.72
C ALA A 16 -1.33 -17.83 -14.22
N ARG A 17 -1.14 -18.02 -15.53
CA ARG A 17 0.18 -18.21 -16.16
C ARG A 17 1.10 -17.01 -15.94
N PHE A 18 0.55 -15.80 -15.95
CA PHE A 18 1.34 -14.58 -15.78
C PHE A 18 1.55 -14.16 -14.32
N GLY A 19 1.25 -15.04 -13.37
CA GLY A 19 1.63 -14.93 -11.96
C GLY A 19 0.54 -14.38 -11.05
N VAL A 20 -0.70 -14.23 -11.52
CA VAL A 20 -1.82 -13.89 -10.64
C VAL A 20 -2.12 -15.11 -9.77
N THR A 21 -2.08 -14.90 -8.44
CA THR A 21 -2.37 -15.94 -7.45
C THR A 21 -3.66 -15.68 -6.68
N HIS A 22 -4.10 -14.42 -6.61
CA HIS A 22 -5.26 -13.98 -5.84
C HIS A 22 -6.10 -13.00 -6.64
N MET A 23 -7.42 -13.13 -6.51
CA MET A 23 -8.41 -12.29 -7.17
C MET A 23 -9.49 -11.90 -6.14
N PHE A 24 -9.71 -10.61 -5.97
CA PHE A 24 -10.71 -10.04 -5.06
C PHE A 24 -11.87 -9.56 -5.91
N GLY A 25 -13.13 -9.74 -5.49
CA GLY A 25 -14.22 -9.19 -6.30
C GLY A 25 -15.61 -9.61 -5.91
N VAL A 26 -16.53 -9.20 -6.78
CA VAL A 26 -17.94 -9.59 -6.76
C VAL A 26 -18.24 -10.21 -8.12
N VAL A 27 -18.82 -11.41 -8.11
CA VAL A 27 -19.20 -12.11 -9.34
C VAL A 27 -20.62 -11.75 -9.76
N GLY A 28 -20.92 -12.01 -11.02
CA GLY A 28 -22.21 -11.80 -11.67
C GLY A 28 -22.02 -11.84 -13.17
N ILE A 29 -23.06 -11.52 -13.94
CA ILE A 29 -22.94 -11.45 -15.41
C ILE A 29 -21.93 -10.35 -15.77
N PRO A 30 -20.97 -10.60 -16.68
CA PRO A 30 -20.68 -11.85 -17.40
C PRO A 30 -19.52 -12.68 -16.80
N VAL A 31 -18.96 -12.29 -15.65
CA VAL A 31 -17.64 -12.78 -15.16
C VAL A 31 -17.68 -13.97 -14.21
N THR A 32 -18.85 -14.51 -13.84
CA THR A 32 -18.94 -15.69 -12.97
C THR A 32 -18.14 -16.89 -13.52
N SER A 33 -18.23 -17.12 -14.83
CA SER A 33 -17.47 -18.20 -15.49
C SER A 33 -15.96 -17.95 -15.42
N LEU A 34 -15.52 -16.72 -15.70
CA LEU A 34 -14.11 -16.32 -15.58
C LEU A 34 -13.55 -16.59 -14.18
N ALA A 35 -14.27 -16.18 -13.12
CA ALA A 35 -13.85 -16.45 -11.74
C ALA A 35 -13.71 -17.96 -11.46
N ASN A 36 -14.71 -18.76 -11.86
CA ASN A 36 -14.68 -20.21 -11.69
C ASN A 36 -13.52 -20.86 -12.45
N ARG A 37 -13.21 -20.40 -13.67
CA ARG A 37 -12.05 -20.90 -14.44
C ARG A 37 -10.73 -20.48 -13.78
N ALA A 38 -10.61 -19.27 -13.26
CA ALA A 38 -9.42 -18.81 -12.57
C ALA A 38 -9.13 -19.69 -11.33
N VAL A 39 -10.17 -20.05 -10.56
CA VAL A 39 -10.06 -21.00 -9.45
C VAL A 39 -9.59 -22.37 -9.90
N GLN A 40 -10.09 -22.88 -11.03
CA GLN A 40 -9.63 -24.16 -11.61
C GLN A 40 -8.14 -24.13 -11.99
N PHE A 41 -7.60 -22.95 -12.34
CA PHE A 41 -6.18 -22.75 -12.64
C PHE A 41 -5.34 -22.31 -11.42
N GLY A 42 -5.88 -22.41 -10.20
CA GLY A 42 -5.13 -22.17 -8.96
C GLY A 42 -5.12 -20.72 -8.46
N VAL A 43 -5.90 -19.83 -9.07
CA VAL A 43 -6.11 -18.48 -8.53
C VAL A 43 -7.10 -18.54 -7.38
N ARG A 44 -6.72 -18.06 -6.20
CA ARG A 44 -7.64 -17.95 -5.07
C ARG A 44 -8.59 -16.77 -5.27
N PHE A 45 -9.89 -17.04 -5.36
CA PHE A 45 -10.92 -16.00 -5.39
C PHE A 45 -11.36 -15.64 -3.96
N ILE A 46 -11.46 -14.34 -3.66
CA ILE A 46 -11.93 -13.80 -2.39
C ILE A 46 -13.16 -12.93 -2.70
N ALA A 47 -14.32 -13.41 -2.27
CA ALA A 47 -15.60 -12.74 -2.47
C ALA A 47 -15.78 -11.61 -1.44
N PHE A 48 -16.43 -10.53 -1.88
CA PHE A 48 -16.80 -9.37 -1.07
C PHE A 48 -18.28 -9.04 -1.27
N HIS A 49 -18.82 -8.15 -0.43
CA HIS A 49 -20.18 -7.64 -0.60
C HIS A 49 -20.23 -6.45 -1.55
N ASN A 50 -19.12 -5.73 -1.71
CA ASN A 50 -19.03 -4.55 -2.56
C ASN A 50 -17.69 -4.48 -3.31
N GLU A 51 -17.72 -4.12 -4.59
CA GLU A 51 -16.53 -3.95 -5.43
C GLU A 51 -15.59 -2.85 -4.91
N GLN A 52 -16.11 -1.85 -4.19
CA GLN A 52 -15.30 -0.84 -3.51
C GLN A 52 -14.32 -1.49 -2.51
N SER A 53 -14.84 -2.30 -1.59
CA SER A 53 -14.05 -2.98 -0.56
C SER A 53 -13.09 -4.00 -1.18
N ALA A 54 -13.55 -4.77 -2.17
CA ALA A 54 -12.70 -5.68 -2.94
C ALA A 54 -11.57 -4.93 -3.64
N GLY A 55 -11.86 -3.75 -4.18
CA GLY A 55 -10.88 -2.88 -4.81
C GLY A 55 -9.86 -2.32 -3.83
N TYR A 56 -10.28 -1.90 -2.63
CA TYR A 56 -9.34 -1.53 -1.58
C TYR A 56 -8.44 -2.72 -1.19
N ALA A 57 -9.01 -3.91 -1.02
CA ALA A 57 -8.26 -5.14 -0.73
C ALA A 57 -7.21 -5.44 -1.82
N ALA A 58 -7.61 -5.46 -3.09
CA ALA A 58 -6.70 -5.66 -4.21
C ALA A 58 -5.59 -4.59 -4.26
N SER A 59 -5.93 -3.32 -4.02
CA SER A 59 -4.94 -2.24 -4.04
C SER A 59 -3.83 -2.43 -3.01
N VAL A 60 -4.16 -2.80 -1.76
CA VAL A 60 -3.17 -2.97 -0.70
C VAL A 60 -2.47 -4.32 -0.77
N TYR A 61 -3.12 -5.35 -1.32
CA TYR A 61 -2.45 -6.61 -1.67
C TYR A 61 -1.28 -6.33 -2.62
N GLY A 62 -1.49 -5.43 -3.58
CA GLY A 62 -0.45 -4.88 -4.45
C GLY A 62 0.75 -4.29 -3.72
N TYR A 63 0.45 -3.41 -2.76
CA TYR A 63 1.47 -2.79 -1.91
C TYR A 63 2.27 -3.80 -1.07
N LEU A 64 1.56 -4.75 -0.45
CA LEU A 64 2.14 -5.71 0.48
C LEU A 64 3.03 -6.74 -0.21
N THR A 65 2.63 -7.21 -1.39
CA THR A 65 3.28 -8.30 -2.11
C THR A 65 4.26 -7.83 -3.18
N GLY A 66 4.02 -6.66 -3.79
CA GLY A 66 4.75 -6.20 -4.98
C GLY A 66 4.19 -6.76 -6.29
N CYS A 67 3.25 -7.71 -6.24
CA CYS A 67 2.53 -8.25 -7.39
C CYS A 67 1.21 -7.50 -7.56
N PRO A 68 0.72 -7.23 -8.79
CA PRO A 68 -0.57 -6.57 -8.98
C PRO A 68 -1.70 -7.31 -8.25
N GLY A 69 -2.42 -6.60 -7.38
CA GLY A 69 -3.67 -7.13 -6.85
C GLY A 69 -4.76 -7.07 -7.92
N LEU A 70 -5.48 -8.17 -8.11
CA LEU A 70 -6.51 -8.28 -9.13
C LEU A 70 -7.89 -8.02 -8.52
N LEU A 71 -8.60 -7.02 -9.02
CA LEU A 71 -10.03 -6.79 -8.75
C LEU A 71 -10.83 -7.33 -9.93
N LEU A 72 -11.79 -8.23 -9.69
CA LEU A 72 -12.76 -8.66 -10.69
C LEU A 72 -14.13 -8.04 -10.40
N THR A 73 -14.74 -7.41 -11.41
CA THR A 73 -16.09 -6.84 -11.31
C THR A 73 -16.97 -7.27 -12.49
N VAL A 74 -18.28 -7.12 -12.31
CA VAL A 74 -19.26 -7.14 -13.40
C VAL A 74 -19.17 -5.86 -14.26
N SER A 75 -20.00 -5.79 -15.29
CA SER A 75 -20.17 -4.63 -16.16
C SER A 75 -20.86 -3.45 -15.48
N GLY A 76 -20.89 -2.30 -16.17
CA GLY A 76 -21.62 -1.08 -15.81
C GLY A 76 -21.49 -0.70 -14.33
N PRO A 77 -22.50 -0.98 -13.49
CA PRO A 77 -22.47 -0.65 -12.06
C PRO A 77 -21.28 -1.25 -11.32
N GLY A 78 -20.85 -2.49 -11.62
CA GLY A 78 -19.68 -3.10 -10.98
C GLY A 78 -18.40 -2.36 -11.33
N CYS A 79 -18.27 -1.91 -12.59
CA CYS A 79 -17.18 -1.05 -13.01
C CYS A 79 -17.19 0.28 -12.24
N VAL A 80 -18.36 0.90 -12.08
CA VAL A 80 -18.51 2.18 -11.35
C VAL A 80 -18.14 2.02 -9.87
N HIS A 81 -18.59 0.96 -9.20
CA HIS A 81 -18.22 0.70 -7.80
C HIS A 81 -16.72 0.39 -7.64
N GLY A 82 -16.13 -0.33 -8.60
CA GLY A 82 -14.70 -0.65 -8.61
C GLY A 82 -13.78 0.57 -8.80
N LEU A 83 -14.29 1.69 -9.35
CA LEU A 83 -13.52 2.94 -9.51
C LEU A 83 -12.94 3.44 -8.18
N ALA A 84 -13.64 3.18 -7.06
CA ALA A 84 -13.16 3.56 -5.74
C ALA A 84 -11.81 2.88 -5.41
N GLY A 85 -11.69 1.57 -5.67
CA GLY A 85 -10.44 0.83 -5.48
C GLY A 85 -9.37 1.21 -6.50
N LEU A 86 -9.75 1.32 -7.78
CA LEU A 86 -8.84 1.65 -8.88
C LEU A 86 -8.17 3.03 -8.68
N SER A 87 -8.98 4.04 -8.35
CA SER A 87 -8.50 5.38 -8.05
C SER A 87 -7.63 5.44 -6.79
N ASN A 88 -7.99 4.67 -5.74
CA ASN A 88 -7.19 4.54 -4.53
C ASN A 88 -5.81 3.90 -4.79
N ALA A 89 -5.73 2.90 -5.66
CA ALA A 89 -4.47 2.31 -6.09
C ALA A 89 -3.60 3.31 -6.86
N MET A 90 -4.20 4.06 -7.80
CA MET A 90 -3.49 5.11 -8.55
C MET A 90 -2.91 6.19 -7.65
N ILE A 91 -3.71 6.76 -6.74
CA ILE A 91 -3.23 7.87 -5.91
C ILE A 91 -2.17 7.41 -4.89
N ASN A 92 -2.29 6.19 -4.37
CA ASN A 92 -1.32 5.61 -3.44
C ASN A 92 -0.11 4.97 -4.13
N THR A 93 -0.12 4.90 -5.46
CA THR A 93 0.92 4.34 -6.31
C THR A 93 1.18 2.86 -6.01
N TRP A 94 0.12 2.05 -6.02
CA TRP A 94 0.16 0.62 -5.74
C TRP A 94 -0.25 -0.18 -6.97
N PRO A 95 0.45 -1.30 -7.27
CA PRO A 95 0.15 -2.09 -8.46
C PRO A 95 -1.18 -2.82 -8.29
N MET A 96 -2.11 -2.54 -9.19
CA MET A 96 -3.44 -3.14 -9.18
C MET A 96 -3.94 -3.27 -10.62
N VAL A 97 -4.66 -4.34 -10.92
CA VAL A 97 -5.42 -4.46 -12.16
C VAL A 97 -6.89 -4.68 -11.82
N MET A 98 -7.75 -3.83 -12.36
CA MET A 98 -9.19 -4.03 -12.35
C MET A 98 -9.61 -4.67 -13.66
N VAL A 99 -10.23 -5.84 -13.58
CA VAL A 99 -10.80 -6.57 -14.72
C VAL A 99 -12.31 -6.49 -14.60
N SER A 100 -12.98 -6.03 -15.65
CA SER A 100 -14.43 -5.99 -15.70
C SER A 100 -14.93 -6.72 -16.93
N GLY A 101 -16.02 -7.46 -16.76
CA GLY A 101 -16.86 -7.82 -17.90
C GLY A 101 -17.50 -6.56 -18.51
N SER A 102 -17.84 -6.59 -19.80
CA SER A 102 -18.63 -5.53 -20.45
C SER A 102 -19.73 -6.10 -21.35
N SER A 103 -20.65 -5.23 -21.77
CA SER A 103 -21.78 -5.55 -22.65
C SER A 103 -21.32 -6.02 -24.04
N ASP A 104 -22.24 -6.60 -24.83
CA ASP A 104 -21.92 -7.10 -26.18
C ASP A 104 -21.46 -5.93 -27.08
N GLN A 105 -20.33 -6.10 -27.79
CA GLN A 105 -19.76 -5.01 -28.58
C GLN A 105 -20.70 -4.51 -29.70
N LYS A 106 -21.44 -5.41 -30.33
CA LYS A 106 -22.39 -5.11 -31.42
C LYS A 106 -23.59 -4.27 -30.95
N ASP A 107 -23.89 -4.28 -29.65
CA ASP A 107 -25.06 -3.63 -29.08
C ASP A 107 -24.75 -2.27 -28.44
N SER A 108 -23.48 -1.84 -28.49
CA SER A 108 -23.01 -0.55 -28.01
C SER A 108 -23.85 0.61 -28.54
N GLY A 109 -24.38 1.44 -27.62
CA GLY A 109 -25.18 2.63 -27.94
C GLY A 109 -26.66 2.35 -28.13
N ARG A 110 -27.11 1.11 -27.89
CA ARG A 110 -28.51 0.68 -28.02
C ARG A 110 -29.22 0.53 -26.67
N GLY A 111 -28.49 0.70 -25.56
CA GLY A 111 -29.00 0.49 -24.21
C GLY A 111 -28.95 -0.97 -23.79
N ASP A 112 -27.85 -1.67 -24.07
CA ASP A 112 -27.63 -3.05 -23.63
C ASP A 112 -27.63 -3.18 -22.09
N PHE A 113 -27.74 -4.41 -21.59
CA PHE A 113 -27.67 -4.70 -20.16
C PHE A 113 -26.37 -4.14 -19.56
N GLN A 114 -26.51 -3.24 -18.59
CA GLN A 114 -25.40 -2.58 -17.91
C GLN A 114 -24.43 -1.83 -18.86
N GLU A 115 -24.94 -1.33 -20.00
CA GLU A 115 -24.16 -0.58 -20.97
C GLU A 115 -23.45 0.63 -20.34
N LEU A 116 -22.14 0.70 -20.51
CA LEU A 116 -21.27 1.80 -20.10
C LEU A 116 -20.03 1.78 -20.99
N ASP A 117 -19.58 2.93 -21.48
CA ASP A 117 -18.22 3.04 -22.03
C ASP A 117 -17.21 2.99 -20.88
N GLN A 118 -16.86 1.77 -20.49
CA GLN A 118 -16.03 1.53 -19.31
C GLN A 118 -14.60 2.04 -19.51
N ILE A 119 -14.08 2.00 -20.74
CA ILE A 119 -12.72 2.49 -21.06
C ILE A 119 -12.63 3.99 -20.85
N GLU A 120 -13.62 4.77 -21.31
CA GLU A 120 -13.62 6.22 -21.08
C GLU A 120 -13.94 6.55 -19.61
N ALA A 121 -14.79 5.77 -18.93
CA ALA A 121 -15.11 5.98 -17.52
C ALA A 121 -13.89 5.82 -16.58
N VAL A 122 -13.01 4.85 -16.85
CA VAL A 122 -11.85 4.54 -15.97
C VAL A 122 -10.58 5.32 -16.31
N LYS A 123 -10.51 5.93 -17.48
CA LYS A 123 -9.31 6.59 -18.03
C LYS A 123 -8.69 7.64 -17.08
N PRO A 124 -9.46 8.48 -16.35
CA PRO A 124 -8.88 9.43 -15.40
C PRO A 124 -8.26 8.76 -14.16
N PHE A 125 -8.63 7.51 -13.89
CA PHE A 125 -8.29 6.77 -12.68
C PHE A 125 -7.38 5.57 -12.95
N SER A 126 -6.82 5.44 -14.15
CA SER A 126 -5.91 4.34 -14.50
C SER A 126 -4.69 4.87 -15.24
N LYS A 127 -3.54 4.23 -15.02
CA LYS A 127 -2.31 4.50 -15.77
C LYS A 127 -2.37 3.91 -17.18
N PHE A 128 -3.07 2.79 -17.33
CA PHE A 128 -3.26 2.09 -18.58
C PHE A 128 -4.62 1.37 -18.55
N SER A 129 -5.40 1.53 -19.63
CA SER A 129 -6.67 0.84 -19.82
C SER A 129 -6.70 0.22 -21.22
N VAL A 130 -7.23 -1.01 -21.32
CA VAL A 130 -7.33 -1.72 -22.60
C VAL A 130 -8.58 -2.59 -22.65
N LYS A 131 -9.13 -2.75 -23.84
CA LYS A 131 -10.28 -3.61 -24.14
C LYS A 131 -9.85 -4.70 -25.12
N ALA A 132 -10.10 -5.96 -24.78
CA ALA A 132 -9.93 -7.07 -25.72
C ALA A 132 -11.15 -7.11 -26.65
N LYS A 133 -10.93 -6.98 -27.97
CA LYS A 133 -12.02 -6.93 -28.97
C LYS A 133 -12.27 -8.28 -29.63
N ASP A 134 -11.30 -9.18 -29.52
CA ASP A 134 -11.32 -10.55 -30.03
C ASP A 134 -10.63 -11.47 -29.03
N ILE A 135 -11.05 -12.74 -28.97
CA ILE A 135 -10.49 -13.76 -28.08
C ILE A 135 -8.97 -13.87 -28.23
N LYS A 136 -8.42 -13.69 -29.44
CA LYS A 136 -6.98 -13.79 -29.70
C LYS A 136 -6.16 -12.67 -29.03
N GLU A 137 -6.79 -11.55 -28.69
CA GLU A 137 -6.14 -10.42 -28.04
C GLU A 137 -5.98 -10.61 -26.53
N ILE A 138 -6.79 -11.48 -25.91
CA ILE A 138 -6.86 -11.64 -24.45
C ILE A 138 -5.48 -11.84 -23.81
N PRO A 139 -4.62 -12.77 -24.25
CA PRO A 139 -3.33 -12.99 -23.59
C PRO A 139 -2.44 -11.74 -23.59
N ASN A 140 -2.38 -11.02 -24.71
CA ASN A 140 -1.56 -9.82 -24.83
C ASN A 140 -2.13 -8.66 -23.99
N CYS A 141 -3.45 -8.48 -23.99
CA CYS A 141 -4.12 -7.50 -23.13
C CYS A 141 -3.82 -7.76 -21.65
N VAL A 142 -3.91 -9.02 -21.18
CA VAL A 142 -3.60 -9.42 -19.80
C VAL A 142 -2.12 -9.16 -19.47
N ALA A 143 -1.19 -9.57 -20.34
CA ALA A 143 0.23 -9.32 -20.16
C ALA A 143 0.53 -7.81 -19.98
N ARG A 144 -0.02 -6.97 -20.87
CA ARG A 144 0.20 -5.53 -20.85
C ARG A 144 -0.34 -4.85 -19.60
N VAL A 145 -1.56 -5.16 -19.16
CA VAL A 145 -2.10 -4.52 -17.94
C VAL A 145 -1.31 -4.90 -16.69
N LEU A 146 -0.82 -6.14 -16.61
CA LEU A 146 0.01 -6.59 -15.50
C LEU A 146 1.39 -5.90 -15.49
N ASP A 147 2.04 -5.80 -16.64
CA ASP A 147 3.35 -5.15 -16.77
C ASP A 147 3.23 -3.63 -16.50
N HIS A 148 2.21 -2.96 -17.03
CA HIS A 148 1.98 -1.53 -16.77
C HIS A 148 1.65 -1.21 -15.31
N ALA A 149 0.99 -2.13 -14.59
CA ALA A 149 0.64 -1.92 -13.18
C ALA A 149 1.88 -1.81 -12.27
N VAL A 150 2.98 -2.49 -12.62
CA VAL A 150 4.23 -2.50 -11.84
C VAL A 150 5.32 -1.58 -12.40
N SER A 151 5.31 -1.27 -13.71
CA SER A 151 6.39 -0.52 -14.34
C SER A 151 6.49 0.94 -13.85
N GLY A 152 7.69 1.52 -13.92
CA GLY A 152 7.96 2.90 -13.47
C GLY A 152 7.39 3.18 -12.07
N ARG A 153 6.50 4.18 -11.97
CA ARG A 153 5.66 4.39 -10.77
C ARG A 153 4.47 3.42 -10.84
N PRO A 154 4.31 2.49 -9.87
CA PRO A 154 3.18 1.57 -9.86
C PRO A 154 1.84 2.29 -9.74
N GLY A 155 0.77 1.63 -10.20
CA GLY A 155 -0.58 2.18 -10.15
C GLY A 155 -1.65 1.23 -10.65
N GLY A 156 -2.89 1.72 -10.62
CA GLY A 156 -4.06 1.00 -11.13
C GLY A 156 -4.08 0.94 -12.65
N CYS A 157 -4.33 -0.25 -13.20
CA CYS A 157 -4.60 -0.48 -14.62
C CYS A 157 -5.96 -1.16 -14.79
N TYR A 158 -6.50 -1.12 -16.00
CA TYR A 158 -7.83 -1.61 -16.30
C TYR A 158 -7.87 -2.52 -17.53
N LEU A 159 -8.62 -3.61 -17.44
CA LEU A 159 -8.89 -4.56 -18.51
C LEU A 159 -10.40 -4.76 -18.69
N ASP A 160 -10.88 -4.43 -19.88
CA ASP A 160 -12.26 -4.68 -20.32
C ASP A 160 -12.36 -5.99 -21.11
N LEU A 161 -13.25 -6.88 -20.68
CA LEU A 161 -13.53 -8.17 -21.34
C LEU A 161 -15.02 -8.25 -21.75
N PRO A 162 -15.35 -7.98 -23.03
CA PRO A 162 -16.72 -8.04 -23.51
C PRO A 162 -17.37 -9.41 -23.41
N THR A 163 -18.68 -9.42 -23.19
CA THR A 163 -19.48 -10.64 -23.10
C THR A 163 -19.35 -11.50 -24.37
N ASP A 164 -19.44 -10.89 -25.55
CA ASP A 164 -19.29 -11.59 -26.83
C ASP A 164 -17.88 -12.20 -26.98
N VAL A 165 -16.84 -11.49 -26.55
CA VAL A 165 -15.45 -11.97 -26.58
C VAL A 165 -15.23 -13.14 -25.61
N LEU A 166 -15.83 -13.09 -24.42
CA LEU A 166 -15.77 -14.17 -23.42
C LEU A 166 -16.42 -15.48 -23.90
N HIS A 167 -17.34 -15.41 -24.88
CA HIS A 167 -18.05 -16.55 -25.47
C HIS A 167 -17.52 -17.00 -26.84
N GLN A 168 -16.59 -16.26 -27.45
CA GLN A 168 -15.86 -16.73 -28.62
C GLN A 168 -15.07 -18.00 -28.26
N THR A 169 -14.72 -18.81 -29.27
CA THR A 169 -13.97 -20.05 -29.07
C THR A 169 -12.80 -20.18 -30.04
N ILE A 170 -11.72 -20.79 -29.59
CA ILE A 170 -10.54 -21.16 -30.38
C ILE A 170 -10.10 -22.59 -30.06
N THR A 171 -9.23 -23.15 -30.88
CA THR A 171 -8.62 -24.46 -30.59
C THR A 171 -7.62 -24.34 -29.44
N GLU A 172 -7.45 -25.41 -28.66
CA GLU A 172 -6.46 -25.44 -27.57
C GLU A 172 -5.03 -25.17 -28.07
N SER A 173 -4.65 -25.71 -29.24
CA SER A 173 -3.33 -25.46 -29.82
C SER A 173 -3.11 -23.98 -30.17
N GLU A 174 -4.13 -23.29 -30.67
CA GLU A 174 -4.05 -21.86 -30.96
C GLU A 174 -3.96 -21.05 -29.65
N ALA A 175 -4.74 -21.42 -28.63
CA ALA A 175 -4.69 -20.80 -27.31
C ALA A 175 -3.30 -20.89 -26.68
N GLU A 176 -2.65 -22.06 -26.72
CA GLU A 176 -1.31 -22.24 -26.19
C GLU A 176 -0.24 -21.43 -26.91
N ASN A 177 -0.35 -21.31 -28.24
CA ASN A 177 0.57 -20.50 -29.02
C ASN A 177 0.46 -19.01 -28.63
N LEU A 178 -0.76 -18.47 -28.53
CA LEU A 178 -1.00 -17.09 -28.14
C LEU A 178 -0.53 -16.79 -26.70
N LEU A 179 -0.74 -17.73 -25.77
CA LEU A 179 -0.24 -17.62 -24.40
C LEU A 179 1.29 -17.56 -24.36
N ALA A 180 1.97 -18.44 -25.11
CA ALA A 180 3.43 -18.48 -25.16
C ALA A 180 4.03 -17.23 -25.83
N GLU A 181 3.39 -16.70 -26.87
CA GLU A 181 3.79 -15.45 -27.53
C GLU A 181 3.63 -14.25 -26.59
N ALA A 182 2.49 -14.13 -25.91
CA ALA A 182 2.25 -13.07 -24.95
C ALA A 182 3.22 -13.14 -23.76
N GLU A 183 3.53 -14.35 -23.26
CA GLU A 183 4.52 -14.56 -22.20
C GLU A 183 5.92 -14.07 -22.60
N LYS A 184 6.36 -14.40 -23.82
CA LYS A 184 7.66 -13.96 -24.35
C LYS A 184 7.72 -12.46 -24.60
N ALA A 185 6.57 -11.83 -24.90
CA ALA A 185 6.48 -10.41 -25.18
C ALA A 185 6.39 -9.54 -23.92
N ARG A 186 6.29 -10.13 -22.72
CA ARG A 186 6.27 -9.38 -21.45
C ARG A 186 7.53 -8.56 -21.27
N ILE A 187 7.37 -7.33 -20.81
CA ILE A 187 8.46 -6.35 -20.68
C ILE A 187 8.69 -6.08 -19.20
N PHE A 188 9.90 -6.38 -18.73
CA PHE A 188 10.37 -5.97 -17.41
C PHE A 188 11.30 -4.76 -17.61
N GLU A 189 10.79 -3.55 -17.35
CA GLU A 189 11.62 -2.34 -17.40
C GLU A 189 12.73 -2.43 -16.36
N GLU A 190 13.98 -2.22 -16.79
CA GLU A 190 15.09 -2.04 -15.85
C GLU A 190 14.90 -0.76 -15.05
N SER A 191 15.08 -0.83 -13.73
CA SER A 191 15.00 0.37 -12.90
C SER A 191 16.11 1.34 -13.27
N ILE A 192 15.73 2.57 -13.59
CA ILE A 192 16.65 3.69 -13.76
C ILE A 192 17.48 3.88 -12.48
N VAL A 193 18.77 4.12 -12.64
CA VAL A 193 19.69 4.48 -11.55
C VAL A 193 20.31 5.86 -11.81
N PRO A 194 20.48 6.72 -10.79
CA PRO A 194 21.16 8.00 -10.94
C PRO A 194 22.62 7.84 -11.33
N ALA A 195 23.19 8.85 -11.98
CA ALA A 195 24.63 8.92 -12.23
C ALA A 195 25.40 9.02 -10.90
N ASN A 196 26.58 8.39 -10.83
CA ASN A 196 27.43 8.41 -9.63
C ASN A 196 27.74 9.84 -9.15
N THR A 197 27.92 10.78 -10.08
CA THR A 197 28.16 12.20 -9.75
C THR A 197 27.00 12.85 -8.99
N GLU A 198 25.76 12.42 -9.22
CA GLU A 198 24.59 12.91 -8.46
C GLU A 198 24.55 12.29 -7.06
N ILE A 199 24.96 11.02 -6.92
CA ILE A 199 25.11 10.37 -5.61
C ILE A 199 26.21 11.05 -4.79
N GLU A 200 27.36 11.35 -5.40
CA GLU A 200 28.45 12.08 -4.78
C GLU A 200 28.01 13.46 -4.29
N LYS A 201 27.21 14.20 -5.08
CA LYS A 201 26.60 15.48 -4.67
C LYS A 201 25.65 15.30 -3.48
N ALA A 202 24.81 14.27 -3.47
CA ALA A 202 23.90 13.99 -2.36
C ALA A 202 24.68 13.73 -1.06
N VAL A 203 25.69 12.87 -1.12
CA VAL A 203 26.56 12.55 0.03
C VAL A 203 27.32 13.79 0.49
N ALA A 204 27.88 14.58 -0.43
CA ALA A 204 28.57 15.82 -0.07
C ALA A 204 27.65 16.85 0.59
N LEU A 205 26.39 16.94 0.16
CA LEU A 205 25.40 17.83 0.76
C LEU A 205 25.01 17.38 2.17
N LEU A 206 24.76 16.08 2.37
CA LEU A 206 24.47 15.52 3.69
C LEU A 206 25.65 15.67 4.66
N ARG A 207 26.90 15.53 4.18
CA ARG A 207 28.11 15.71 4.99
C ARG A 207 28.27 17.14 5.51
N LYS A 208 27.89 18.13 4.70
CA LYS A 208 27.99 19.56 5.05
C LYS A 208 26.80 20.10 5.83
N ALA A 209 25.74 19.30 6.01
CA ALA A 209 24.53 19.71 6.70
C ALA A 209 24.79 19.84 8.21
N GLU A 210 24.32 20.92 8.81
CA GLU A 210 24.36 21.14 10.26
C GLU A 210 23.18 20.46 10.96
N ARG A 211 22.03 20.37 10.29
CA ARG A 211 20.77 19.83 10.82
C ARG A 211 20.09 18.91 9.81
N PRO A 212 20.76 17.83 9.34
CA PRO A 212 20.18 16.94 8.36
C PRO A 212 18.99 16.14 8.92
N LEU A 213 18.07 15.76 8.04
CA LEU A 213 16.93 14.90 8.34
C LEU A 213 16.73 13.88 7.22
N ILE A 214 16.50 12.61 7.58
CA ILE A 214 16.04 11.59 6.62
C ILE A 214 14.52 11.45 6.75
N VAL A 215 13.78 11.60 5.65
CA VAL A 215 12.33 11.39 5.60
C VAL A 215 12.05 10.25 4.65
N PHE A 216 11.18 9.32 5.02
CA PHE A 216 10.82 8.23 4.12
C PHE A 216 9.35 7.84 4.22
N GLY A 217 8.83 7.26 3.14
CA GLY A 217 7.44 6.88 3.07
C GLY A 217 7.17 5.56 2.41
N LYS A 218 5.88 5.31 2.17
CA LYS A 218 5.41 4.03 1.64
C LYS A 218 6.02 3.65 0.30
N GLY A 219 6.54 4.60 -0.49
CA GLY A 219 7.31 4.27 -1.71
C GLY A 219 8.62 3.52 -1.39
N ALA A 220 9.31 3.91 -0.32
CA ALA A 220 10.48 3.17 0.17
C ALA A 220 10.09 1.79 0.74
N GLY A 221 8.92 1.72 1.39
CA GLY A 221 8.36 0.46 1.88
C GLY A 221 7.99 -0.52 0.77
N TYR A 222 7.41 -0.01 -0.32
CA TYR A 222 7.12 -0.78 -1.53
C TYR A 222 8.41 -1.25 -2.21
N GLY A 223 9.41 -0.37 -2.35
CA GLY A 223 10.73 -0.69 -2.90
C GLY A 223 11.62 -1.60 -2.03
N ARG A 224 11.13 -2.09 -0.88
CA ARG A 224 11.85 -2.96 0.06
C ARG A 224 13.17 -2.35 0.56
N ALA A 225 13.15 -1.05 0.82
CA ALA A 225 14.34 -0.28 1.18
C ALA A 225 14.67 -0.28 2.69
N GLU A 226 13.93 -1.00 3.53
CA GLU A 226 14.08 -0.99 5.00
C GLU A 226 15.52 -1.28 5.48
N GLY A 227 16.22 -2.24 4.84
CA GLY A 227 17.58 -2.60 5.22
C GLY A 227 18.58 -1.49 4.94
N GLU A 228 18.48 -0.86 3.78
CA GLU A 228 19.38 0.22 3.38
C GLU A 228 19.08 1.54 4.10
N LEU A 229 17.82 1.80 4.43
CA LEU A 229 17.42 2.90 5.30
C LEU A 229 18.04 2.76 6.70
N ARG A 230 17.92 1.57 7.31
CA ARG A 230 18.52 1.30 8.62
C ARG A 230 20.02 1.51 8.60
N LYS A 231 20.70 0.92 7.60
CA LYS A 231 22.15 1.08 7.40
C LYS A 231 22.55 2.54 7.24
N LEU A 232 21.80 3.32 6.48
CA LEU A 232 22.07 4.75 6.28
C LEU A 232 21.91 5.54 7.60
N VAL A 233 20.81 5.30 8.33
CA VAL A 233 20.55 5.97 9.62
C VAL A 233 21.65 5.65 10.63
N GLU A 234 22.02 4.38 10.79
CA GLU A 234 23.05 3.94 11.74
C GLU A 234 24.45 4.47 11.37
N LYS A 235 24.80 4.45 10.09
CA LYS A 235 26.12 4.90 9.60
C LYS A 235 26.31 6.41 9.67
N THR A 236 25.23 7.17 9.52
CA THR A 236 25.30 8.64 9.46
C THR A 236 24.96 9.34 10.76
N GLY A 237 24.24 8.67 11.66
CA GLY A 237 23.72 9.27 12.89
C GLY A 237 22.61 10.31 12.65
N ILE A 238 22.06 10.38 11.43
CA ILE A 238 21.07 11.39 11.06
C ILE A 238 19.68 11.03 11.63
N PRO A 239 19.00 11.95 12.34
CA PRO A 239 17.62 11.76 12.76
C PRO A 239 16.69 11.47 11.58
N PHE A 240 15.65 10.67 11.80
CA PHE A 240 14.73 10.30 10.72
C PHE A 240 13.26 10.52 11.08
N LEU A 241 12.42 10.70 10.05
CA LEU A 241 10.99 10.90 10.16
C LEU A 241 10.25 10.00 9.15
N PRO A 242 9.56 8.93 9.61
CA PRO A 242 8.64 8.19 8.76
C PRO A 242 7.37 8.99 8.48
N THR A 243 6.87 8.93 7.25
CA THR A 243 5.45 9.25 6.96
C THR A 243 4.52 8.17 7.55
N PRO A 244 3.18 8.36 7.58
CA PRO A 244 2.27 7.45 8.29
C PRO A 244 2.47 5.95 7.96
N MET A 245 2.43 5.55 6.69
CA MET A 245 2.70 4.17 6.27
C MET A 245 4.19 3.84 6.05
N GLY A 246 5.09 4.79 6.33
CA GLY A 246 6.53 4.54 6.42
C GLY A 246 6.99 4.09 7.81
N LYS A 247 6.12 4.17 8.83
CA LYS A 247 6.39 3.69 10.19
C LYS A 247 6.79 2.20 10.15
N GLY A 248 7.79 1.85 10.96
CA GLY A 248 8.35 0.50 11.03
C GLY A 248 9.36 0.11 9.94
N LEU A 249 9.58 0.93 8.88
CA LEU A 249 10.70 0.68 7.93
C LEU A 249 12.06 0.76 8.64
N VAL A 250 12.20 1.76 9.51
CA VAL A 250 13.11 1.74 10.65
C VAL A 250 12.20 1.75 11.88
N ASN A 251 12.55 1.00 12.92
CA ASN A 251 11.69 0.85 14.09
C ASN A 251 11.34 2.22 14.68
N ASP A 252 10.07 2.40 15.03
CA ASP A 252 9.57 3.69 15.53
C ASP A 252 10.17 4.08 16.89
N ASP A 253 10.73 3.12 17.63
CA ASP A 253 11.40 3.30 18.93
C ASP A 253 12.92 3.52 18.81
N HIS A 254 13.46 3.56 17.60
CA HIS A 254 14.87 3.82 17.37
C HIS A 254 15.29 5.17 17.96
N GLU A 255 16.50 5.26 18.54
CA GLU A 255 16.96 6.46 19.26
C GLU A 255 17.02 7.73 18.40
N LEU A 256 17.18 7.56 17.08
CA LEU A 256 17.19 8.63 16.07
C LEU A 256 15.79 8.97 15.49
N ALA A 257 14.72 8.32 15.95
CA ALA A 257 13.37 8.59 15.47
C ALA A 257 12.87 9.97 15.92
N ALA A 258 12.63 10.86 14.96
CA ALA A 258 12.20 12.24 15.20
C ALA A 258 10.66 12.41 15.21
N SER A 259 9.89 11.33 15.10
CA SER A 259 8.41 11.35 14.98
C SER A 259 7.74 12.21 16.05
N ALA A 260 8.10 12.02 17.32
CA ALA A 260 7.54 12.80 18.43
C ALA A 260 8.00 14.26 18.41
N ALA A 261 9.07 14.61 17.70
CA ALA A 261 9.59 15.96 17.53
C ALA A 261 9.41 16.50 16.10
N ARG A 262 8.45 15.97 15.32
CA ARG A 262 8.25 16.29 13.90
C ARG A 262 8.34 17.79 13.60
N SER A 263 7.62 18.63 14.34
CA SER A 263 7.59 20.09 14.11
C SER A 263 8.96 20.75 14.28
N LEU A 264 9.79 20.27 15.22
CA LEU A 264 11.17 20.75 15.37
C LEU A 264 12.02 20.25 14.21
N ALA A 265 11.93 18.96 13.89
CA ALA A 265 12.74 18.31 12.88
C ALA A 265 12.57 18.96 11.49
N ILE A 266 11.32 19.06 11.00
CA ILE A 266 11.06 19.64 9.67
C ILE A 266 11.21 21.17 9.66
N GLY A 267 10.92 21.83 10.77
CA GLY A 267 10.92 23.30 10.87
C GLY A 267 12.31 23.90 11.09
N LYS A 268 13.35 23.07 11.28
CA LYS A 268 14.73 23.51 11.53
C LYS A 268 15.79 22.79 10.71
N CYS A 269 15.47 21.69 10.03
CA CYS A 269 16.45 21.01 9.19
C CYS A 269 16.92 21.91 8.04
N ASP A 270 18.20 21.86 7.72
CA ASP A 270 18.82 22.59 6.61
C ASP A 270 18.98 21.73 5.35
N VAL A 271 19.07 20.41 5.51
CA VAL A 271 19.06 19.43 4.41
C VAL A 271 18.11 18.28 4.76
N ALA A 272 17.22 17.93 3.83
CA ALA A 272 16.31 16.80 3.99
C ALA A 272 16.46 15.80 2.84
N LEU A 273 16.86 14.56 3.14
CA LEU A 273 16.82 13.43 2.21
C LEU A 273 15.45 12.77 2.29
N VAL A 274 14.63 12.90 1.24
CA VAL A 274 13.26 12.39 1.19
C VAL A 274 13.19 11.19 0.26
N VAL A 275 12.90 10.00 0.78
CA VAL A 275 13.00 8.73 0.06
C VAL A 275 11.62 8.08 -0.08
N GLY A 276 11.15 7.94 -1.32
CA GLY A 276 9.86 7.28 -1.60
C GLY A 276 8.68 7.96 -0.88
N ALA A 277 8.76 9.28 -0.71
CA ALA A 277 7.73 10.12 -0.13
C ALA A 277 7.57 11.40 -0.97
N ARG A 278 6.32 11.82 -1.18
CA ARG A 278 6.00 13.06 -1.89
C ARG A 278 5.94 14.23 -0.92
N LEU A 279 6.49 15.37 -1.33
CA LEU A 279 6.22 16.67 -0.71
C LEU A 279 4.80 17.13 -1.09
N ASN A 280 3.79 16.43 -0.57
CA ASN A 280 2.37 16.75 -0.74
C ASN A 280 1.79 17.27 0.58
N TRP A 281 0.46 17.32 0.70
CA TRP A 281 -0.23 17.84 1.89
C TRP A 281 0.20 17.18 3.21
N LEU A 282 0.58 15.89 3.19
CA LEU A 282 1.08 15.16 4.37
C LEU A 282 2.41 15.72 4.90
N LEU A 283 3.20 16.31 4.00
CA LEU A 283 4.47 16.96 4.31
C LEU A 283 4.37 18.48 4.06
N HIS A 284 3.17 19.06 4.12
CA HIS A 284 2.94 20.51 3.94
C HIS A 284 3.62 21.07 2.69
N PHE A 285 3.63 20.30 1.61
CA PHE A 285 4.22 20.67 0.32
C PHE A 285 5.72 20.98 0.34
N GLY A 286 6.41 20.75 1.47
CA GLY A 286 7.79 21.19 1.66
C GLY A 286 7.93 22.70 1.90
N GLU A 287 6.84 23.38 2.29
CA GLU A 287 6.76 24.84 2.32
C GLU A 287 6.82 25.45 3.73
N SER A 288 7.31 26.68 3.79
CA SER A 288 7.24 27.56 4.96
C SER A 288 5.78 27.95 5.28
N PRO A 289 5.40 28.12 6.57
CA PRO A 289 6.24 28.12 7.77
C PRO A 289 6.39 26.75 8.43
N LYS A 290 5.91 25.67 7.79
CA LYS A 290 6.02 24.32 8.37
C LYS A 290 7.44 23.78 8.21
N TRP A 291 8.04 23.98 7.04
CA TRP A 291 9.46 23.74 6.79
C TRP A 291 10.26 25.04 6.94
N ASP A 292 11.56 24.90 7.19
CA ASP A 292 12.47 26.03 7.04
C ASP A 292 12.45 26.53 5.59
N LYS A 293 12.46 27.85 5.38
CA LYS A 293 12.39 28.44 4.03
C LYS A 293 13.64 28.17 3.19
N ASP A 294 14.78 27.87 3.83
CA ASP A 294 16.08 27.68 3.19
C ASP A 294 16.51 26.20 3.14
N VAL A 295 15.62 25.27 3.51
CA VAL A 295 15.90 23.83 3.48
C VAL A 295 16.25 23.36 2.06
N LYS A 296 17.28 22.52 1.95
CA LYS A 296 17.66 21.87 0.70
C LYS A 296 17.13 20.44 0.67
N PHE A 297 16.19 20.19 -0.24
CA PHE A 297 15.65 18.85 -0.45
C PHE A 297 16.52 18.03 -1.41
N ILE A 298 16.87 16.81 -0.99
CA ILE A 298 17.31 15.72 -1.87
C ILE A 298 16.13 14.77 -2.00
N LEU A 299 15.53 14.66 -3.19
CA LEU A 299 14.37 13.77 -3.42
C LEU A 299 14.80 12.50 -4.14
N VAL A 300 14.37 11.35 -3.62
CA VAL A 300 14.51 10.04 -4.27
C VAL A 300 13.11 9.54 -4.62
N ASP A 301 12.81 9.46 -5.92
CA ASP A 301 11.55 8.93 -6.45
C ASP A 301 11.82 8.23 -7.79
N VAL A 302 11.09 7.16 -8.10
CA VAL A 302 11.18 6.47 -9.38
C VAL A 302 10.60 7.32 -10.53
N CYS A 303 9.73 8.28 -10.21
CA CYS A 303 9.04 9.13 -11.16
C CYS A 303 9.81 10.44 -11.41
N GLY A 304 10.45 10.55 -12.57
CA GLY A 304 11.14 11.77 -12.99
C GLY A 304 10.22 13.00 -13.07
N GLU A 305 8.95 12.83 -13.44
CA GLU A 305 7.97 13.94 -13.49
C GLU A 305 7.63 14.47 -12.09
N GLU A 306 7.60 13.62 -11.06
CA GLU A 306 7.43 14.11 -9.67
C GLU A 306 8.62 14.96 -9.25
N ILE A 307 9.85 14.53 -9.57
CA ILE A 307 11.07 15.30 -9.26
C ILE A 307 11.05 16.64 -10.00
N LYS A 308 10.72 16.67 -11.29
CA LYS A 308 10.62 17.92 -12.08
C LYS A 308 9.56 18.86 -11.52
N LEU A 309 8.40 18.35 -11.10
CA LEU A 309 7.32 19.13 -10.53
C LEU A 309 7.73 19.83 -9.23
N ARG A 310 8.49 19.14 -8.37
CA ARG A 310 8.91 19.66 -7.05
C ARG A 310 10.13 20.57 -7.11
N LYS A 311 10.93 20.54 -8.17
CA LYS A 311 12.15 21.35 -8.34
C LYS A 311 13.05 21.33 -7.09
N PRO A 312 13.45 20.14 -6.60
CA PRO A 312 14.28 20.06 -5.40
C PRO A 312 15.69 20.60 -5.65
N HIS A 313 16.45 20.79 -4.57
CA HIS A 313 17.87 21.14 -4.68
C HIS A 313 18.66 20.04 -5.42
N LEU A 314 18.30 18.77 -5.18
CA LEU A 314 18.83 17.62 -5.90
C LEU A 314 17.73 16.57 -6.08
N GLY A 315 17.59 16.03 -7.28
CA GLY A 315 16.64 14.96 -7.60
C GLY A 315 17.37 13.70 -8.07
N LEU A 316 17.09 12.57 -7.42
CA LEU A 316 17.65 11.26 -7.72
C LEU A 316 16.54 10.35 -8.25
N VAL A 317 16.45 10.25 -9.58
CA VAL A 317 15.44 9.40 -10.23
C VAL A 317 15.89 7.94 -10.15
N GLY A 318 15.14 7.10 -9.44
CA GLY A 318 15.42 5.67 -9.38
C GLY A 318 14.67 4.95 -8.27
N ASP A 319 14.84 3.62 -8.25
CA ASP A 319 14.31 2.77 -7.18
C ASP A 319 14.93 3.14 -5.83
N ALA A 320 14.09 3.24 -4.80
CA ALA A 320 14.50 3.70 -3.48
C ALA A 320 15.61 2.83 -2.85
N LYS A 321 15.53 1.50 -3.01
CA LYS A 321 16.54 0.60 -2.46
C LYS A 321 17.86 0.77 -3.20
N LYS A 322 17.85 0.71 -4.54
CA LYS A 322 19.07 0.88 -5.36
C LYS A 322 19.77 2.22 -5.10
N VAL A 323 19.02 3.32 -5.02
CA VAL A 323 19.61 4.64 -4.74
C VAL A 323 20.25 4.69 -3.35
N LEU A 324 19.61 4.12 -2.34
CA LEU A 324 20.18 4.04 -1.00
C LEU A 324 21.41 3.13 -0.92
N GLU A 325 21.45 2.01 -1.66
CA GLU A 325 22.64 1.16 -1.79
C GLU A 325 23.83 1.98 -2.32
N MET A 326 23.60 2.80 -3.36
CA MET A 326 24.62 3.67 -3.94
C MET A 326 25.09 4.75 -2.95
N ILE A 327 24.17 5.40 -2.23
CA ILE A 327 24.49 6.38 -1.18
C ILE A 327 25.33 5.72 -0.06
N ASN A 328 24.89 4.57 0.45
CA ASN A 328 25.59 3.83 1.51
C ASN A 328 27.01 3.41 1.09
N LYS A 329 27.21 3.08 -0.19
CA LYS A 329 28.51 2.73 -0.77
C LYS A 329 29.41 3.96 -0.95
N GLU A 330 28.85 5.10 -1.33
CA GLU A 330 29.62 6.32 -1.55
C GLU A 330 30.09 6.97 -0.23
N ILE A 331 29.37 6.73 0.87
CA ILE A 331 29.85 7.03 2.22
C ILE A 331 31.03 6.10 2.54
N LYS A 332 32.25 6.64 2.67
CA LYS A 332 33.49 5.87 2.90
C LYS A 332 34.01 5.99 4.33
N ASP A 333 33.52 6.98 5.04
CA ASP A 333 33.86 7.44 6.38
C ASP A 333 32.93 6.81 7.44
N ASP A 334 33.50 6.51 8.62
CA ASP A 334 32.79 6.00 9.80
C ASP A 334 33.40 6.59 11.10
N PRO A 335 32.68 7.46 11.84
CA PRO A 335 31.35 7.97 11.54
C PRO A 335 31.37 8.99 10.38
N PHE A 336 30.28 9.04 9.61
CA PHE A 336 30.17 9.92 8.43
C PHE A 336 30.04 11.42 8.75
N CYS A 337 29.06 11.81 9.57
CA CYS A 337 28.89 13.22 9.93
C CYS A 337 28.36 13.45 11.35
N LEU A 338 27.32 12.73 11.79
CA LEU A 338 26.73 12.97 13.11
C LEU A 338 27.07 11.83 14.08
N GLY A 339 27.54 12.20 15.26
CA GLY A 339 27.61 11.30 16.42
C GLY A 339 26.47 11.57 17.41
N LYS A 340 26.32 10.71 18.42
CA LYS A 340 25.29 10.85 19.47
C LYS A 340 25.38 12.18 20.23
N SER A 341 26.57 12.75 20.36
CA SER A 341 26.84 14.03 21.03
C SER A 341 26.75 15.25 20.10
N HIS A 342 26.28 15.08 18.86
CA HIS A 342 26.13 16.20 17.95
C HIS A 342 24.97 17.11 18.42
N PRO A 343 25.13 18.45 18.48
CA PRO A 343 24.12 19.35 19.03
C PRO A 343 22.72 19.22 18.41
N TRP A 344 22.66 18.95 17.10
CA TRP A 344 21.38 18.68 16.42
C TRP A 344 20.70 17.40 16.90
N VAL A 345 21.45 16.30 17.03
CA VAL A 345 20.93 15.01 17.48
C VAL A 345 20.45 15.12 18.92
N GLU A 346 21.20 15.80 19.78
CA GLU A 346 20.81 16.08 21.17
C GLU A 346 19.53 16.91 21.25
N ALA A 347 19.41 17.97 20.44
CA ALA A 347 18.23 18.83 20.43
C ALA A 347 16.97 18.07 20.01
N VAL A 348 17.04 17.25 18.96
CA VAL A 348 15.93 16.40 18.51
C VAL A 348 15.60 15.36 19.58
N SER A 349 16.61 14.64 20.08
CA SER A 349 16.43 13.58 21.08
C SER A 349 15.83 14.10 22.38
N LYS A 350 16.27 15.27 22.86
CA LYS A 350 15.68 15.94 24.02
C LYS A 350 14.21 16.27 23.78
N LYS A 351 13.89 16.85 22.62
CA LYS A 351 12.50 17.18 22.28
C LYS A 351 11.60 15.94 22.16
N VAL A 352 12.12 14.85 21.60
CA VAL A 352 11.44 13.55 21.55
C VAL A 352 11.16 13.05 22.96
N LYS A 353 12.17 12.99 23.84
CA LYS A 353 12.02 12.56 25.23
C LYS A 353 10.99 13.39 26.00
N ASP A 354 11.02 14.71 25.86
CA ASP A 354 10.05 15.62 26.50
C ASP A 354 8.62 15.36 26.00
N ASN A 355 8.44 15.19 24.69
CA ASN A 355 7.12 14.99 24.10
C ASN A 355 6.55 13.59 24.43
N VAL A 356 7.38 12.55 24.37
CA VAL A 356 7.02 11.18 24.75
C VAL A 356 6.65 11.13 26.24
N SER A 357 7.46 11.75 27.12
CA SER A 357 7.16 11.77 28.57
C SER A 357 5.81 12.42 28.87
N ARG A 358 5.48 13.52 28.18
CA ARG A 358 4.17 14.18 28.31
C ARG A 358 3.04 13.29 27.78
N MET A 359 3.25 12.61 26.66
CA MET A 359 2.27 11.69 26.09
C MET A 359 2.03 10.49 27.01
N GLU A 360 3.08 9.85 27.53
CA GLU A 360 2.96 8.74 28.49
C GLU A 360 2.25 9.16 29.78
N ALA A 361 2.52 10.37 30.30
CA ALA A 361 1.82 10.89 31.47
C ALA A 361 0.31 11.09 31.22
N GLN A 362 -0.10 11.36 29.97
CA GLN A 362 -1.51 11.42 29.60
C GLN A 362 -2.10 10.02 29.41
N LEU A 363 -1.37 9.12 28.75
CA LEU A 363 -1.81 7.73 28.51
C LEU A 363 -1.97 6.93 29.81
N ALA A 364 -1.15 7.20 30.83
CA ALA A 364 -1.19 6.53 32.13
C ALA A 364 -2.47 6.79 32.94
N LYS A 365 -3.30 7.76 32.53
CA LYS A 365 -4.57 8.08 33.21
C LYS A 365 -5.68 7.18 32.68
N ASP A 366 -6.26 6.38 33.57
CA ASP A 366 -7.52 5.69 33.29
C ASP A 366 -8.69 6.60 33.67
N VAL A 367 -9.44 7.06 32.67
CA VAL A 367 -10.60 7.95 32.86
C VAL A 367 -11.90 7.22 32.55
N VAL A 368 -12.98 7.50 33.28
CA VAL A 368 -14.32 6.93 33.02
C VAL A 368 -15.34 8.07 32.93
N PRO A 369 -16.12 8.19 31.83
CA PRO A 369 -16.04 7.38 30.60
C PRO A 369 -14.67 7.53 29.90
N PHE A 370 -14.29 6.54 29.08
CA PHE A 370 -13.00 6.57 28.39
C PHE A 370 -12.87 7.82 27.50
N ASN A 371 -11.65 8.32 27.35
CA ASN A 371 -11.27 9.24 26.27
C ASN A 371 -10.53 8.47 25.16
N PHE A 372 -10.03 9.12 24.10
CA PHE A 372 -9.29 8.44 23.02
C PHE A 372 -7.98 7.80 23.48
N LEU A 373 -7.34 8.36 24.51
CA LEU A 373 -6.01 7.92 24.96
C LEU A 373 -6.05 6.61 25.73
N THR A 374 -7.09 6.39 26.55
CA THR A 374 -7.23 5.17 27.34
C THR A 374 -7.29 3.89 26.48
N PRO A 375 -8.20 3.74 25.50
CA PRO A 375 -8.23 2.58 24.63
C PRO A 375 -6.97 2.49 23.77
N MET A 376 -6.45 3.61 23.25
CA MET A 376 -5.22 3.60 22.44
C MET A 376 -4.01 3.07 23.21
N ARG A 377 -3.84 3.43 24.49
CA ARG A 377 -2.80 2.86 25.35
C ARG A 377 -2.96 1.35 25.46
N ILE A 378 -4.16 0.89 25.78
CA ILE A 378 -4.39 -0.53 26.01
C ILE A 378 -4.13 -1.33 24.72
N ILE A 379 -4.57 -0.81 23.57
CA ILE A 379 -4.34 -1.42 22.25
C ILE A 379 -2.84 -1.44 21.92
N ARG A 380 -2.13 -0.33 22.13
CA ARG A 380 -0.68 -0.25 21.95
C ARG A 380 0.04 -1.30 22.80
N ASP A 381 -0.24 -1.34 24.10
CA ASP A 381 0.44 -2.24 25.04
C ASP A 381 0.16 -3.71 24.67
N ALA A 382 -1.06 -4.03 24.22
CA ALA A 382 -1.41 -5.35 23.73
C ALA A 382 -0.65 -5.73 22.44
N ILE A 383 -0.57 -4.82 21.45
CA ILE A 383 0.17 -5.04 20.20
C ILE A 383 1.66 -5.26 20.48
N LEU A 384 2.27 -4.42 21.32
CA LEU A 384 3.69 -4.54 21.69
C LEU A 384 3.97 -5.83 22.46
N GLY A 385 3.05 -6.28 23.30
CA GLY A 385 3.17 -7.53 24.06
C GLY A 385 3.20 -8.80 23.21
N LEU A 386 2.81 -8.75 21.93
CA LEU A 386 2.85 -9.89 21.01
C LEU A 386 4.24 -10.13 20.43
N GLY A 387 5.14 -9.13 20.46
CA GLY A 387 6.50 -9.27 19.93
C GLY A 387 6.54 -9.43 18.41
N SER A 388 7.35 -10.38 17.93
CA SER A 388 7.55 -10.65 16.50
C SER A 388 6.98 -12.02 16.11
N PRO A 389 6.31 -12.16 14.95
CA PRO A 389 6.04 -11.12 13.96
C PRO A 389 5.05 -10.06 14.47
N ALA A 390 5.41 -8.78 14.31
CA ALA A 390 4.55 -7.67 14.73
C ALA A 390 3.20 -7.71 13.98
N PRO A 391 2.05 -7.45 14.65
CA PRO A 391 0.76 -7.43 13.96
C PRO A 391 0.69 -6.38 12.85
N VAL A 392 -0.09 -6.66 11.80
CA VAL A 392 -0.50 -5.62 10.85
C VAL A 392 -1.61 -4.81 11.51
N VAL A 393 -1.41 -3.51 11.67
CA VAL A 393 -2.38 -2.55 12.16
C VAL A 393 -3.01 -1.83 10.97
N VAL A 394 -4.31 -2.05 10.79
CA VAL A 394 -5.16 -1.25 9.90
C VAL A 394 -5.84 -0.18 10.74
N SER A 395 -5.81 1.07 10.30
CA SER A 395 -6.41 2.16 11.07
C SER A 395 -6.91 3.31 10.19
N GLU A 396 -8.20 3.58 10.28
CA GLU A 396 -8.85 4.74 9.66
C GLU A 396 -9.78 5.49 10.64
N GLY A 397 -10.22 6.68 10.22
CA GLY A 397 -10.93 7.66 11.02
C GLY A 397 -10.19 9.00 11.09
N ALA A 398 -10.74 9.95 11.84
CA ALA A 398 -10.09 11.23 12.11
C ALA A 398 -9.18 11.13 13.34
N ASN A 399 -9.75 11.34 14.54
CA ASN A 399 -9.03 11.23 15.81
C ASN A 399 -8.39 9.84 16.00
N THR A 400 -9.11 8.78 15.64
CA THR A 400 -8.58 7.40 15.70
C THR A 400 -7.29 7.25 14.92
N MET A 401 -7.23 7.77 13.69
CA MET A 401 -6.04 7.70 12.85
C MET A 401 -4.93 8.64 13.35
N ASP A 402 -5.25 9.87 13.74
CA ASP A 402 -4.24 10.87 14.14
C ASP A 402 -3.60 10.58 15.49
N VAL A 403 -4.42 10.25 16.50
CA VAL A 403 -3.95 9.78 17.81
C VAL A 403 -3.29 8.43 17.65
N GLY A 404 -3.93 7.50 16.93
CA GLY A 404 -3.39 6.16 16.68
C GLY A 404 -2.02 6.19 16.01
N ARG A 405 -1.77 7.08 15.03
CA ARG A 405 -0.45 7.24 14.40
C ARG A 405 0.65 7.63 15.40
N SER A 406 0.28 8.39 16.43
CA SER A 406 1.22 8.87 17.46
C SER A 406 1.45 7.85 18.57
N VAL A 407 0.43 7.04 18.89
CA VAL A 407 0.45 6.09 20.02
C VAL A 407 0.81 4.66 19.58
N LEU A 408 0.32 4.21 18.42
CA LEU A 408 0.54 2.85 17.90
C LEU A 408 1.91 2.77 17.21
N VAL A 409 2.86 2.16 17.91
CA VAL A 409 4.25 1.96 17.49
C VAL A 409 4.32 0.82 16.48
N GLN A 410 5.16 0.96 15.45
CA GLN A 410 5.46 -0.10 14.49
C GLN A 410 6.95 -0.47 14.56
N THR A 411 7.21 -1.77 14.67
CA THR A 411 8.57 -2.34 14.82
C THR A 411 9.00 -3.16 13.62
N GLU A 412 8.14 -3.33 12.62
CA GLU A 412 8.44 -4.06 11.39
C GLU A 412 7.90 -3.31 10.16
N PRO A 413 8.50 -3.50 8.97
CA PRO A 413 8.11 -2.78 7.77
C PRO A 413 6.74 -3.23 7.25
N ARG A 414 5.96 -2.29 6.70
CA ARG A 414 4.64 -2.53 6.06
C ARG A 414 3.61 -3.20 6.98
N THR A 415 3.73 -3.04 8.28
CA THR A 415 2.72 -3.47 9.25
C THR A 415 1.69 -2.40 9.58
N ARG A 416 1.81 -1.18 9.04
CA ARG A 416 0.77 -0.16 9.16
C ARG A 416 0.11 0.13 7.83
N LEU A 417 -1.21 -0.01 7.81
CA LEU A 417 -2.08 0.35 6.68
C LEU A 417 -3.10 1.39 7.18
N ASP A 418 -3.28 2.48 6.43
CA ASP A 418 -4.22 3.54 6.80
C ASP A 418 -4.86 4.18 5.55
N ALA A 419 -5.63 5.24 5.77
CA ALA A 419 -6.37 5.99 4.75
C ALA A 419 -5.51 6.60 3.62
N GLY A 420 -4.18 6.53 3.73
CA GLY A 420 -3.25 6.78 2.63
C GLY A 420 -3.26 8.23 2.15
N THR A 421 -3.07 8.43 0.85
CA THR A 421 -2.86 9.78 0.29
C THR A 421 -4.13 10.62 0.16
N TRP A 422 -5.30 10.01 -0.01
CA TRP A 422 -6.56 10.74 -0.06
C TRP A 422 -7.28 10.85 1.27
N GLY A 423 -6.79 10.19 2.32
CA GLY A 423 -7.55 10.13 3.58
C GLY A 423 -8.87 9.40 3.39
N THR A 424 -8.86 8.31 2.61
CA THR A 424 -10.05 7.54 2.24
C THR A 424 -10.57 6.76 3.45
N MET A 425 -11.84 6.98 3.81
CA MET A 425 -12.57 6.16 4.78
C MET A 425 -13.28 4.99 4.07
N GLY A 426 -13.36 3.84 4.71
CA GLY A 426 -13.89 2.59 4.16
C GLY A 426 -12.82 1.64 3.64
N VAL A 427 -11.54 1.95 3.80
CA VAL A 427 -10.46 1.03 3.41
C VAL A 427 -10.25 -0.10 4.43
N GLY A 428 -10.75 0.07 5.67
CA GLY A 428 -10.43 -0.72 6.84
C GLY A 428 -10.55 -2.22 6.64
N LEU A 429 -11.78 -2.75 6.50
CA LEU A 429 -11.98 -4.19 6.44
C LEU A 429 -11.43 -4.83 5.16
N GLY A 430 -11.48 -4.12 4.02
CA GLY A 430 -10.84 -4.55 2.78
C GLY A 430 -9.32 -4.74 2.95
N TYR A 431 -8.65 -3.79 3.58
CA TYR A 431 -7.23 -3.90 3.89
C TYR A 431 -6.92 -5.01 4.88
N CYS A 432 -7.81 -5.24 5.85
CA CYS A 432 -7.67 -6.33 6.81
C CYS A 432 -7.68 -7.70 6.15
N ILE A 433 -8.66 -7.94 5.27
CA ILE A 433 -8.77 -9.19 4.49
C ILE A 433 -7.50 -9.37 3.65
N ALA A 434 -7.08 -8.34 2.90
CA ALA A 434 -5.89 -8.41 2.07
C ALA A 434 -4.60 -8.65 2.87
N ALA A 435 -4.46 -8.04 4.05
CA ALA A 435 -3.31 -8.26 4.92
C ALA A 435 -3.25 -9.71 5.44
N ALA A 436 -4.38 -10.27 5.85
CA ALA A 436 -4.48 -11.66 6.29
C ALA A 436 -4.22 -12.64 5.13
N VAL A 437 -4.69 -12.32 3.93
CA VAL A 437 -4.42 -13.10 2.71
C VAL A 437 -2.94 -13.05 2.32
N ALA A 438 -2.32 -11.87 2.35
CA ALA A 438 -0.91 -11.69 2.02
C ALA A 438 0.03 -12.28 3.08
N ASN A 439 -0.38 -12.31 4.35
CA ASN A 439 0.43 -12.79 5.47
C ASN A 439 -0.41 -13.66 6.45
N PRO A 440 -0.78 -14.89 6.08
CA PRO A 440 -1.71 -15.72 6.85
C PRO A 440 -1.20 -16.14 8.24
N LYS A 441 0.08 -15.93 8.53
CA LYS A 441 0.71 -16.24 9.83
C LYS A 441 0.84 -15.01 10.74
N ARG A 442 0.40 -13.83 10.31
CA ARG A 442 0.53 -12.58 11.04
C ARG A 442 -0.85 -12.12 11.50
N LEU A 443 -0.97 -11.75 12.77
CA LEU A 443 -2.19 -11.14 13.31
C LEU A 443 -2.46 -9.83 12.56
N VAL A 444 -3.73 -9.59 12.23
CA VAL A 444 -4.19 -8.29 11.74
C VAL A 444 -5.13 -7.68 12.78
N VAL A 445 -4.91 -6.39 13.08
CA VAL A 445 -5.67 -5.62 14.07
C VAL A 445 -6.26 -4.40 13.38
N ALA A 446 -7.59 -4.28 13.38
CA ALA A 446 -8.30 -3.10 12.89
C ALA A 446 -8.56 -2.15 14.05
N VAL A 447 -8.09 -0.91 13.95
CA VAL A 447 -8.31 0.16 14.93
C VAL A 447 -9.08 1.28 14.24
N GLU A 448 -10.41 1.17 14.31
CA GLU A 448 -11.31 1.94 13.46
C GLU A 448 -12.11 2.98 14.25
N GLY A 449 -12.21 4.18 13.69
CA GLY A 449 -13.28 5.11 14.08
C GLY A 449 -14.62 4.55 13.65
N ASP A 450 -15.63 4.68 14.49
CA ASP A 450 -17.01 4.22 14.24
C ASP A 450 -17.58 4.66 12.87
N SER A 451 -17.42 5.94 12.52
CA SER A 451 -17.85 6.46 11.23
C SER A 451 -17.08 5.81 10.07
N ALA A 452 -15.76 5.59 10.22
CA ALA A 452 -14.93 4.99 9.19
C ALA A 452 -15.29 3.51 8.97
N PHE A 453 -15.48 2.77 10.07
CA PHE A 453 -15.95 1.38 10.04
C PHE A 453 -17.27 1.23 9.27
N GLY A 454 -18.21 2.16 9.46
CA GLY A 454 -19.50 2.14 8.76
C GLY A 454 -19.42 2.08 7.23
N PHE A 455 -18.34 2.57 6.61
CA PHE A 455 -18.15 2.52 5.16
C PHE A 455 -17.84 1.12 4.62
N SER A 456 -17.32 0.21 5.45
CA SER A 456 -16.97 -1.16 5.04
C SER A 456 -17.54 -2.25 5.94
N ALA A 457 -18.40 -1.90 6.90
CA ALA A 457 -18.89 -2.78 7.96
C ALA A 457 -19.51 -4.11 7.47
N MET A 458 -20.12 -4.13 6.29
CA MET A 458 -20.68 -5.38 5.73
C MET A 458 -19.62 -6.45 5.44
N GLU A 459 -18.37 -6.06 5.23
CA GLU A 459 -17.28 -7.00 5.02
C GLU A 459 -16.84 -7.73 6.30
N VAL A 460 -17.50 -7.47 7.43
CA VAL A 460 -17.44 -8.33 8.62
C VAL A 460 -17.77 -9.78 8.26
N GLU A 461 -18.74 -10.01 7.37
CA GLU A 461 -19.11 -11.36 6.92
C GLU A 461 -18.03 -11.94 5.98
N SER A 462 -17.49 -11.14 5.05
CA SER A 462 -16.33 -11.52 4.23
C SER A 462 -15.12 -11.91 5.07
N LEU A 463 -14.91 -11.22 6.20
CA LEU A 463 -13.87 -11.54 7.16
C LEU A 463 -14.10 -12.89 7.81
N THR A 464 -15.30 -13.22 8.30
CA THR A 464 -15.54 -14.53 8.96
C THR A 464 -15.36 -15.73 8.03
N MET A 465 -15.56 -15.54 6.73
CA MET A 465 -15.24 -16.55 5.70
C MET A 465 -13.73 -16.77 5.49
N VAL A 466 -12.88 -15.82 5.91
CA VAL A 466 -11.42 -15.83 5.70
C VAL A 466 -10.63 -15.94 7.03
N VAL A 467 -11.18 -15.43 8.14
CA VAL A 467 -10.53 -15.19 9.44
C VAL A 467 -11.56 -15.12 10.60
N TYR A 468 -11.25 -15.61 11.80
CA TYR A 468 -12.17 -15.48 12.95
C TYR A 468 -12.12 -14.09 13.59
N MET A 469 -13.29 -13.48 13.84
CA MET A 469 -13.44 -12.15 14.46
C MET A 469 -13.78 -12.24 15.95
N VAL A 470 -13.15 -11.39 16.78
CA VAL A 470 -13.55 -11.19 18.18
C VAL A 470 -14.04 -9.74 18.34
N GLU A 471 -15.35 -9.57 18.52
CA GLU A 471 -15.98 -8.30 18.90
C GLU A 471 -15.98 -8.17 20.43
N THR A 472 -15.46 -7.08 21.00
CA THR A 472 -15.48 -6.87 22.46
C THR A 472 -16.11 -5.54 22.86
N GLY A 473 -17.43 -5.52 22.95
CA GLY A 473 -18.12 -4.60 23.85
C GLY A 473 -17.82 -4.99 25.30
N GLY A 474 -16.95 -4.22 25.97
CA GLY A 474 -16.69 -4.31 27.41
C GLY A 474 -15.72 -5.44 27.85
N ALA A 475 -14.63 -5.04 28.49
CA ALA A 475 -13.64 -5.87 29.17
C ALA A 475 -12.59 -6.61 28.31
N LEU A 476 -11.64 -5.81 27.80
CA LEU A 476 -10.38 -6.24 27.17
C LEU A 476 -9.47 -7.14 28.06
N LYS A 477 -9.79 -7.34 29.35
CA LYS A 477 -9.03 -8.25 30.24
C LYS A 477 -9.14 -9.73 29.85
N LYS A 478 -10.18 -10.13 29.10
CA LYS A 478 -10.33 -11.53 28.60
C LYS A 478 -9.48 -11.84 27.36
N LEU A 479 -8.93 -10.81 26.70
CA LEU A 479 -8.19 -10.96 25.43
C LEU A 479 -6.85 -11.70 25.59
N LEU A 480 -6.17 -11.52 26.74
CA LEU A 480 -4.90 -12.20 27.07
C LEU A 480 -5.08 -13.67 27.51
N ALA A 481 -6.31 -14.08 27.86
CA ALA A 481 -6.62 -15.44 28.28
C ALA A 481 -7.00 -16.33 27.09
N LEU A 482 -7.70 -15.80 26.08
CA LEU A 482 -8.10 -16.55 24.88
C LEU A 482 -6.95 -16.76 23.89
N SER A 483 -6.01 -15.81 23.75
CA SER A 483 -4.83 -16.01 22.89
C SER A 483 -3.90 -17.14 23.37
N LYS A 484 -4.04 -17.57 24.64
CA LYS A 484 -3.32 -18.70 25.24
C LYS A 484 -4.10 -20.02 25.22
N MET A 485 -5.37 -20.02 24.82
CA MET A 485 -6.25 -21.19 24.84
C MET A 485 -6.96 -21.39 23.49
N ILE A 486 -6.39 -22.27 22.65
CA ILE A 486 -7.10 -23.15 21.68
C ILE A 486 -7.46 -22.54 20.31
N LEU A 487 -6.67 -22.86 19.26
CA LEU A 487 -7.03 -23.56 17.99
C LEU A 487 -5.85 -23.55 16.96
N PRO A 488 -5.74 -24.56 16.06
CA PRO A 488 -4.63 -24.74 15.10
C PRO A 488 -4.70 -23.77 13.89
N PRO A 489 -3.74 -23.76 12.94
CA PRO A 489 -3.18 -22.54 12.35
C PRO A 489 -4.10 -21.92 11.29
N LEU A 490 -4.92 -20.97 11.71
CA LEU A 490 -5.56 -20.00 10.83
C LEU A 490 -5.25 -18.59 11.35
N PRO A 491 -5.20 -17.57 10.48
CA PRO A 491 -4.94 -16.20 10.93
C PRO A 491 -5.96 -15.82 12.01
N LEU A 492 -5.50 -15.19 13.09
CA LEU A 492 -6.38 -14.53 14.05
C LEU A 492 -6.64 -13.09 13.56
N PHE A 493 -7.84 -12.57 13.81
CA PHE A 493 -8.22 -11.19 13.52
C PHE A 493 -8.93 -10.54 14.70
N LEU A 494 -8.67 -9.26 14.94
CA LEU A 494 -9.28 -8.48 16.01
C LEU A 494 -9.76 -7.12 15.47
N VAL A 495 -11.06 -6.85 15.60
CA VAL A 495 -11.64 -5.52 15.31
C VAL A 495 -11.86 -4.78 16.60
N LEU A 496 -11.30 -3.58 16.69
CA LEU A 496 -11.47 -2.69 17.82
C LEU A 496 -12.15 -1.41 17.33
N LEU A 497 -13.45 -1.31 17.60
CA LEU A 497 -14.23 -0.11 17.34
C LEU A 497 -13.98 0.91 18.45
N ILE A 498 -13.55 2.11 18.07
CA ILE A 498 -13.42 3.24 18.99
C ILE A 498 -14.55 4.21 18.69
N THR A 499 -15.60 4.11 19.50
CA THR A 499 -16.71 5.07 19.58
C THR A 499 -16.53 5.88 20.86
N LEU A 500 -16.50 7.20 20.76
CA LEU A 500 -16.37 8.11 21.91
C LEU A 500 -17.30 9.31 21.79
#